data_AF-A0A4Y9XUN5-F1
#
_entry.id   AF-A0A4Y9XUN5-F1
#
_cell.length_a   1.000
_cell.length_b   1.000
_cell.length_c   1.000
_cell.angle_alpha   90.00
_cell.angle_beta   90.00
_cell.angle_gamma   90.00
#
_symmetry.space_group_name_H-M   'P 1'
#
loop_
_entity.id
_entity.type
_entity.pdbx_description
1 polymer ?
#
loop_
_entity_poly.entity_id
_entity_poly.type
_entity_poly.pdbx_seq_one_letter_code
_entity_poly.pdbx_strand_id
1 'polypeptide(L)'
;MPTGDDAISLAGSSPPASPQVHGSSLPGSLGQPADEDSNGDQHPSSPASLPASSVVEQSPEPVAGQKRRAPDTDGDVSQYVGLVSRHFKLKKTDHDELTKVAARSTHELLIYSTAQTMKLRERIDTIQPADALWEIPRALHAEIEHYTYAVLCSPVLPTYVTESYPINVVLAILSANPSWGFTSEVKNDLKKREVVAERVRNRLTDRRSAIKHA
;
A
#
# COMPACT_ATOMS: atom_id res chain seq x y z
N MET A 1 45.41 -13.11 49.34
CA MET A 1 44.97 -12.42 48.10
C MET A 1 43.60 -13.00 47.75
N PRO A 2 42.59 -12.15 47.55
CA PRO A 2 41.23 -12.39 48.00
C PRO A 2 40.38 -13.23 47.04
N THR A 3 39.54 -14.07 47.64
CA THR A 3 38.38 -14.77 47.07
C THR A 3 37.24 -13.79 46.88
N GLY A 4 36.84 -13.55 45.62
CA GLY A 4 35.66 -12.77 45.27
C GLY A 4 34.53 -13.69 44.82
N ASP A 5 33.67 -14.06 45.76
CA ASP A 5 32.36 -14.67 45.55
C ASP A 5 31.38 -13.57 45.11
N ASP A 6 31.19 -13.40 43.80
CA ASP A 6 30.10 -12.58 43.26
C ASP A 6 28.87 -13.46 43.04
N ALA A 7 28.01 -13.45 44.07
CA ALA A 7 26.67 -14.03 44.04
C ALA A 7 25.76 -13.20 43.11
N ILE A 8 25.58 -13.68 41.88
CA ILE A 8 24.66 -13.08 40.91
C ILE A 8 23.22 -13.45 41.30
N SER A 9 22.50 -12.50 41.89
CA SER A 9 21.07 -12.62 42.20
C SER A 9 20.24 -12.74 40.91
N LEU A 10 19.63 -13.92 40.73
CA LEU A 10 18.57 -14.18 39.76
C LEU A 10 17.28 -13.47 40.20
N ALA A 11 17.06 -12.25 39.73
CA ALA A 11 15.77 -11.58 39.82
C ALA A 11 14.77 -12.30 38.91
N GLY A 12 13.76 -12.92 39.52
CA GLY A 12 12.65 -13.57 38.83
C GLY A 12 11.87 -12.59 37.96
N SER A 13 11.95 -12.77 36.64
CA SER A 13 11.16 -12.05 35.66
C SER A 13 9.83 -12.80 35.48
N SER A 14 8.76 -12.27 36.08
CA SER A 14 7.40 -12.77 35.85
C SER A 14 6.98 -12.48 34.39
N PRO A 15 6.38 -13.45 33.68
CA PRO A 15 5.91 -13.23 32.32
C PRO A 15 4.66 -12.32 32.30
N PRO A 16 4.52 -11.44 31.30
CA PRO A 16 3.30 -10.64 31.11
C PRO A 16 2.14 -11.53 30.68
N ALA A 17 0.97 -11.28 31.28
CA ALA A 17 -0.28 -11.98 31.00
C ALA A 17 -0.73 -11.78 29.54
N SER A 18 -1.03 -12.89 28.86
CA SER A 18 -1.57 -12.90 27.50
C SER A 18 -2.98 -12.29 27.45
N PRO A 19 -3.29 -11.44 26.44
CA PRO A 19 -4.64 -10.91 26.25
C PRO A 19 -5.60 -12.01 25.75
N GLN A 20 -6.74 -12.15 26.44
CA GLN A 20 -7.86 -12.98 26.00
C GLN A 20 -8.47 -12.41 24.72
N VAL A 21 -8.36 -13.16 23.63
CA VAL A 21 -9.06 -12.87 22.38
C VAL A 21 -10.50 -13.37 22.53
N HIS A 22 -11.45 -12.45 22.63
CA HIS A 22 -12.87 -12.81 22.59
C HIS A 22 -13.25 -13.23 21.16
N GLY A 23 -13.63 -14.50 21.02
CA GLY A 23 -14.13 -15.07 19.77
C GLY A 23 -15.44 -14.41 19.35
N SER A 24 -15.41 -13.72 18.22
CA SER A 24 -16.61 -13.40 17.46
C SER A 24 -16.91 -14.56 16.52
N SER A 25 -17.81 -15.43 16.95
CA SER A 25 -18.40 -16.49 16.14
C SER A 25 -19.28 -15.86 15.06
N LEU A 26 -18.90 -15.97 13.80
CA LEU A 26 -19.80 -15.71 12.66
C LEU A 26 -20.52 -17.00 12.27
N PRO A 27 -21.85 -16.97 12.08
CA PRO A 27 -22.61 -18.13 11.63
C PRO A 27 -22.56 -18.29 10.11
N GLY A 28 -22.41 -19.56 9.73
CA GLY A 28 -22.74 -20.23 8.47
C GLY A 28 -23.23 -19.43 7.26
N SER A 29 -22.57 -19.69 6.12
CA SER A 29 -23.24 -19.72 4.83
C SER A 29 -22.99 -21.07 4.17
N LEU A 30 -24.06 -21.85 4.12
CA LEU A 30 -24.16 -23.16 3.49
C LEU A 30 -24.40 -22.95 1.98
N GLY A 31 -23.57 -23.59 1.16
CA GLY A 31 -23.98 -24.26 -0.08
C GLY A 31 -24.40 -23.40 -1.28
N GLN A 32 -23.65 -23.54 -2.37
CA GLN A 32 -24.28 -23.77 -3.67
C GLN A 32 -23.39 -24.66 -4.56
N PRO A 33 -23.97 -25.64 -5.28
CA PRO A 33 -23.27 -26.63 -6.06
C PRO A 33 -22.93 -26.14 -7.48
N ALA A 34 -22.14 -26.98 -8.14
CA ALA A 34 -21.63 -26.88 -9.50
C ALA A 34 -22.72 -26.70 -10.56
N ASP A 35 -22.38 -25.93 -11.59
CA ASP A 35 -22.86 -26.12 -12.95
C ASP A 35 -21.64 -26.01 -13.90
N GLU A 36 -21.21 -27.16 -14.39
CA GLU A 36 -20.54 -27.31 -15.68
C GLU A 36 -21.62 -27.18 -16.77
N ASP A 37 -21.46 -26.29 -17.76
CA ASP A 37 -21.40 -26.67 -19.18
C ASP A 37 -21.35 -25.45 -20.13
N SER A 38 -20.94 -25.74 -21.38
CA SER A 38 -21.13 -24.94 -22.60
C SER A 38 -20.10 -23.85 -22.95
N ASN A 39 -19.03 -24.35 -23.55
CA ASN A 39 -18.57 -24.06 -24.92
C ASN A 39 -19.37 -23.00 -25.74
N GLY A 40 -18.68 -22.00 -26.26
CA GLY A 40 -19.25 -21.02 -27.19
C GLY A 40 -18.22 -20.03 -27.76
N ASP A 41 -17.51 -20.45 -28.80
CA ASP A 41 -16.82 -19.61 -29.78
C ASP A 41 -17.72 -18.47 -30.29
N GLN A 42 -17.41 -17.19 -29.99
CA GLN A 42 -17.72 -16.03 -30.85
C GLN A 42 -16.70 -14.88 -30.64
N HIS A 43 -15.82 -14.70 -31.63
CA HIS A 43 -15.15 -13.44 -32.00
C HIS A 43 -16.12 -12.65 -32.92
N PRO A 44 -15.93 -11.37 -33.33
CA PRO A 44 -15.29 -10.19 -32.72
C PRO A 44 -16.24 -8.95 -32.71
N SER A 45 -15.71 -7.79 -32.29
CA SER A 45 -16.10 -6.42 -32.69
C SER A 45 -17.06 -5.66 -31.76
N SER A 46 -16.53 -4.73 -30.98
CA SER A 46 -16.74 -3.27 -31.16
C SER A 46 -16.29 -2.48 -29.92
N PRO A 47 -15.75 -1.26 -30.11
CA PRO A 47 -15.28 -0.40 -29.03
C PRO A 47 -16.48 0.19 -28.29
N ALA A 48 -16.71 -0.26 -27.06
CA ALA A 48 -17.65 0.37 -26.16
C ALA A 48 -17.10 1.74 -25.76
N SER A 49 -17.70 2.78 -26.31
CA SER A 49 -17.58 4.16 -25.89
C SER A 49 -17.65 4.26 -24.37
N LEU A 50 -16.62 4.89 -23.80
CA LEU A 50 -16.59 5.31 -22.41
C LEU A 50 -17.86 6.11 -22.09
N PRO A 51 -18.61 5.78 -21.04
CA PRO A 51 -19.57 6.73 -20.51
C PRO A 51 -18.77 7.93 -20.02
N ALA A 52 -18.97 9.08 -20.67
CA ALA A 52 -18.59 10.36 -20.12
C ALA A 52 -19.29 10.48 -18.76
N SER A 53 -18.55 10.16 -17.69
CA SER A 53 -18.96 10.42 -16.32
C SER A 53 -18.91 11.93 -16.15
N SER A 54 -19.98 12.59 -16.60
CA SER A 54 -20.35 13.92 -16.14
C SER A 54 -20.58 13.80 -14.64
N VAL A 55 -19.50 13.96 -13.88
CA VAL A 55 -19.60 14.43 -12.51
C VAL A 55 -20.21 15.82 -12.66
N VAL A 56 -21.54 15.84 -12.53
CA VAL A 56 -22.32 17.03 -12.25
C VAL A 56 -21.76 17.52 -10.92
N GLU A 57 -20.73 18.35 -11.01
CA GLU A 57 -20.35 19.25 -9.95
C GLU A 57 -21.60 20.10 -9.73
N GLN A 58 -22.39 19.70 -8.73
CA GLN A 58 -23.53 20.46 -8.23
C GLN A 58 -22.98 21.77 -7.69
N SER A 59 -22.77 22.70 -8.62
CA SER A 59 -22.65 24.12 -8.34
C SER A 59 -23.91 24.49 -7.57
N PRO A 60 -23.80 24.94 -6.31
CA PRO A 60 -24.97 25.31 -5.53
C PRO A 60 -25.75 26.39 -6.28
N GLU A 61 -27.03 26.09 -6.51
CA GLU A 61 -27.98 27.01 -7.13
C GLU A 61 -27.95 28.36 -6.39
N PRO A 62 -27.70 29.48 -7.09
CA PRO A 62 -27.73 30.79 -6.47
C PRO A 62 -29.19 31.14 -6.16
N VAL A 63 -29.56 31.09 -4.88
CA VAL A 63 -30.83 31.59 -4.37
C VAL A 63 -31.04 33.03 -4.87
N ALA A 64 -32.02 33.19 -5.76
CA ALA A 64 -32.40 34.46 -6.35
C ALA A 64 -32.93 35.39 -5.25
N GLY A 65 -32.19 36.45 -4.93
CA GLY A 65 -32.68 37.48 -4.01
C GLY A 65 -31.64 38.42 -3.41
N GLN A 66 -30.36 38.07 -3.41
CA GLN A 66 -29.32 39.00 -2.96
C GLN A 66 -28.80 39.83 -4.12
N LYS A 67 -29.15 41.12 -4.14
CA LYS A 67 -28.46 42.17 -4.91
C LYS A 67 -26.96 42.07 -4.63
N ARG A 68 -26.24 41.37 -5.51
CA ARG A 68 -24.77 41.40 -5.56
C ARG A 68 -24.39 42.81 -5.98
N ARG A 69 -24.11 43.67 -5.00
CA ARG A 69 -23.24 44.83 -5.23
C ARG A 69 -21.97 44.26 -5.87
N ALA A 70 -21.61 44.74 -7.05
CA ALA A 70 -20.29 44.50 -7.59
C ALA A 70 -19.29 44.90 -6.49
N PRO A 71 -18.45 43.98 -6.00
CA PRO A 71 -17.44 44.36 -5.04
C PRO A 71 -16.48 45.31 -5.75
N ASP A 72 -16.45 46.56 -5.32
CA ASP A 72 -15.31 47.43 -5.59
C ASP A 72 -14.05 46.62 -5.25
N THR A 73 -13.13 46.54 -6.20
CA THR A 73 -12.07 45.54 -6.34
C THR A 73 -10.98 45.59 -5.25
N ASP A 74 -11.19 46.40 -4.21
CA ASP A 74 -10.39 46.48 -2.98
C ASP A 74 -11.12 45.85 -1.78
N GLY A 75 -11.99 44.88 -2.06
CA GLY A 75 -12.67 44.09 -1.04
C GLY A 75 -11.67 43.47 -0.06
N ASP A 76 -12.00 43.57 1.23
CA ASP A 76 -11.20 43.14 2.37
C ASP A 76 -10.82 41.65 2.29
N VAL A 77 -9.73 41.36 1.58
CA VAL A 77 -9.24 40.01 1.23
C VAL A 77 -9.09 39.14 2.49
N SER A 78 -8.81 39.79 3.62
CA SER A 78 -8.72 39.21 4.96
C SER A 78 -9.98 38.43 5.36
N GLN A 79 -11.18 38.95 5.03
CA GLN A 79 -12.45 38.28 5.37
C GLN A 79 -12.64 37.01 4.57
N TYR A 80 -12.29 37.05 3.27
CA TYR A 80 -12.35 35.89 2.40
C TYR A 80 -11.37 34.80 2.84
N VAL A 81 -10.12 35.17 3.16
CA VAL A 81 -9.13 34.23 3.71
C VAL A 81 -9.64 33.58 5.00
N GLY A 82 -10.28 34.34 5.89
CA GLY A 82 -10.89 33.82 7.12
C GLY A 82 -11.99 32.77 6.84
N LEU A 83 -12.87 33.04 5.89
CA LEU A 83 -13.92 32.10 5.48
C LEU A 83 -13.34 30.82 4.87
N VAL A 84 -12.40 30.96 3.93
CA VAL A 84 -11.73 29.83 3.27
C VAL A 84 -10.97 28.98 4.29
N SER A 85 -10.22 29.62 5.20
CA SER A 85 -9.45 28.89 6.22
C SER A 85 -10.33 28.08 7.15
N ARG A 86 -11.49 28.61 7.56
CA ARG A 86 -12.48 27.88 8.37
C ARG A 86 -13.11 26.72 7.59
N HIS A 87 -13.44 26.96 6.32
CA HIS A 87 -14.02 25.94 5.45
C HIS A 87 -13.09 24.74 5.27
N PHE A 88 -11.81 24.98 5.01
CA PHE A 88 -10.80 23.93 4.85
C PHE A 88 -10.17 23.46 6.18
N LYS A 89 -10.62 23.98 7.32
CA LYS A 89 -10.10 23.67 8.66
C LYS A 89 -8.56 23.78 8.74
N LEU A 90 -8.02 24.84 8.13
CA LEU A 90 -6.57 25.07 8.08
C LEU A 90 -5.98 25.26 9.48
N LYS A 91 -4.76 24.79 9.69
CA LYS A 91 -4.00 25.08 10.92
C LYS A 91 -3.65 26.56 10.97
N LYS A 92 -3.36 27.08 12.17
CA LYS A 92 -2.98 28.50 12.35
C LYS A 92 -1.78 28.90 11.47
N THR A 93 -0.79 28.02 11.34
CA THR A 93 0.37 28.22 10.46
C THR A 93 -0.02 28.47 9.01
N ASP A 94 -0.96 27.66 8.51
CA ASP A 94 -1.36 27.65 7.12
C ASP A 94 -2.32 28.82 6.83
N HIS A 95 -3.12 29.20 7.83
CA HIS A 95 -3.94 30.42 7.80
C HIS A 95 -3.07 31.69 7.71
N ASP A 96 -2.00 31.77 8.51
CA ASP A 96 -1.08 32.91 8.49
C ASP A 96 -0.34 32.98 7.13
N GLU A 97 0.03 31.83 6.55
CA GLU A 97 0.61 31.75 5.21
C GLU A 97 -0.38 32.18 4.13
N LEU A 98 -1.62 31.69 4.18
CA LEU A 98 -2.66 32.06 3.22
C LEU A 98 -2.96 33.55 3.26
N THR A 99 -2.97 34.16 4.45
CA THR A 99 -3.14 35.60 4.62
C THR A 99 -1.99 36.38 3.97
N LYS A 100 -0.75 35.92 4.14
CA LYS A 100 0.44 36.52 3.48
C LYS A 100 0.40 36.37 1.97
N VAL A 101 -0.10 35.26 1.45
CA VAL A 101 -0.22 35.01 0.00
C VAL A 101 -1.31 35.89 -0.61
N ALA A 102 -2.44 36.03 0.09
CA ALA A 102 -3.57 36.81 -0.38
C ALA A 102 -3.31 38.33 -0.41
N ALA A 103 -2.37 38.82 0.40
CA ALA A 103 -1.94 40.21 0.38
C ALA A 103 -1.00 40.57 -0.80
N ARG A 104 -0.59 39.59 -1.61
CA ARG A 104 0.33 39.81 -2.74
C ARG A 104 -0.40 40.33 -3.98
N SER A 105 0.31 41.07 -4.81
CA SER A 105 -0.20 41.45 -6.14
C SER A 105 -0.40 40.22 -7.03
N THR A 106 -1.24 40.32 -8.07
CA THR A 106 -1.49 39.21 -9.00
C THR A 106 -0.22 38.66 -9.65
N HIS A 107 0.73 39.54 -9.98
CA HIS A 107 2.01 39.15 -10.57
C HIS A 107 2.88 38.39 -9.56
N GLU A 108 2.97 38.86 -8.32
CA GLU A 108 3.70 38.17 -7.25
C GLU A 108 3.06 36.82 -6.87
N LEU A 109 1.73 36.73 -6.92
CA LEU A 109 0.98 35.50 -6.69
C LEU A 109 1.32 34.46 -7.76
N LEU A 110 1.42 34.86 -9.03
CA LEU A 110 1.80 33.97 -10.13
C LEU A 110 3.24 33.43 -9.98
N ILE A 111 4.17 34.30 -9.58
CA ILE A 111 5.55 33.87 -9.29
C ILE A 111 5.57 32.90 -8.11
N TYR A 112 4.82 33.22 -7.04
CA TYR A 112 4.74 32.37 -5.85
C TYR A 112 4.18 30.99 -6.16
N SER A 113 3.08 30.91 -6.92
CA SER A 113 2.47 29.63 -7.30
C SER A 113 3.41 28.81 -8.18
N THR A 114 4.07 29.45 -9.16
CA THR A 114 5.07 28.79 -10.02
C THR A 114 6.22 28.23 -9.18
N ALA A 115 6.75 29.00 -8.23
CA ALA A 115 7.81 28.55 -7.33
C ALA A 115 7.35 27.37 -6.46
N GLN A 116 6.13 27.40 -5.92
CA GLN A 116 5.56 26.27 -5.17
C GLN A 116 5.40 25.02 -6.05
N THR A 117 4.94 25.16 -7.29
CA THR A 117 4.86 24.05 -8.24
C THR A 117 6.24 23.46 -8.53
N MET A 118 7.26 24.30 -8.74
CA MET A 118 8.64 23.83 -8.94
C MET A 118 9.17 23.07 -7.71
N LYS A 119 8.94 23.58 -6.51
CA LYS A 119 9.34 22.92 -5.25
C LYS A 119 8.60 21.60 -5.03
N LEU A 120 7.31 21.56 -5.36
CA LEU A 120 6.53 20.31 -5.32
C LEU A 120 7.06 19.30 -6.32
N ARG A 121 7.44 19.72 -7.54
CA ARG A 121 8.06 18.85 -8.53
C ARG A 121 9.38 18.28 -8.03
N GLU A 122 10.26 19.09 -7.48
CA GLU A 122 11.52 18.63 -6.88
C GLU A 122 11.28 17.62 -5.74
N ARG A 123 10.27 17.88 -4.89
CA ARG A 123 9.86 16.93 -3.85
C ARG A 123 9.30 15.64 -4.42
N ILE A 124 8.47 15.71 -5.46
CA ILE A 124 7.93 14.53 -6.16
C ILE A 124 9.05 13.75 -6.84
N ASP A 125 10.05 14.42 -7.42
CA ASP A 125 11.21 13.76 -8.03
C ASP A 125 12.10 13.10 -6.96
N THR A 126 12.19 13.69 -5.76
CA THR A 126 12.93 13.15 -4.62
C THR A 126 12.19 11.98 -3.95
N ILE A 127 10.85 12.06 -3.90
CA ILE A 127 10.00 10.92 -3.60
C ILE A 127 10.10 10.02 -4.83
N GLN A 128 11.17 9.21 -4.94
CA GLN A 128 11.11 7.98 -5.74
C GLN A 128 9.71 7.41 -5.51
N PRO A 129 8.89 7.17 -6.56
CA PRO A 129 7.50 6.78 -6.39
C PRO A 129 7.50 5.67 -5.35
N ALA A 130 7.04 6.03 -4.15
CA ALA A 130 7.21 5.21 -2.97
C ALA A 130 6.44 3.94 -3.29
N ASP A 131 7.18 2.88 -3.57
CA ASP A 131 6.62 1.58 -3.85
C ASP A 131 5.57 1.63 -4.98
N ALA A 132 6.00 1.87 -6.22
CA ALA A 132 5.40 1.11 -7.30
C ALA A 132 5.62 -0.36 -6.94
N LEU A 133 4.70 -0.92 -6.15
CA LEU A 133 4.68 -2.28 -5.64
C LEU A 133 4.94 -3.12 -6.87
N TRP A 134 6.15 -3.64 -6.97
CA TRP A 134 6.49 -4.44 -8.11
C TRP A 134 5.57 -5.65 -8.07
N GLU A 135 4.61 -5.67 -8.99
CA GLU A 135 3.62 -6.71 -9.04
C GLU A 135 4.30 -7.98 -9.53
N ILE A 136 4.23 -9.02 -8.70
CA ILE A 136 4.78 -10.33 -9.03
C ILE A 136 3.98 -10.88 -10.22
N PRO A 137 4.63 -11.26 -11.34
CA PRO A 137 3.94 -11.87 -12.47
C PRO A 137 3.12 -13.08 -12.03
N ARG A 138 1.90 -13.24 -12.57
CA ARG A 138 0.99 -14.33 -12.20
C ARG A 138 1.61 -15.72 -12.41
N ALA A 139 2.43 -15.88 -13.44
CA ALA A 139 3.19 -17.11 -13.68
C ALA A 139 4.15 -17.43 -12.53
N LEU A 140 4.95 -16.44 -12.11
CA LEU A 140 5.87 -16.59 -10.97
C LEU A 140 5.13 -16.95 -9.67
N HIS A 141 3.95 -16.36 -9.47
CA HIS A 141 3.11 -16.65 -8.30
C HIS A 141 2.66 -18.12 -8.27
N ALA A 142 2.18 -18.66 -9.40
CA ALA A 142 1.77 -20.05 -9.50
C ALA A 142 2.93 -21.02 -9.21
N GLU A 143 4.12 -20.72 -9.73
CA GLU A 143 5.32 -21.55 -9.49
C GLU A 143 5.79 -21.49 -8.04
N ILE A 144 5.71 -20.31 -7.39
CA ILE A 144 5.97 -20.20 -5.95
C ILE A 144 5.02 -21.13 -5.17
N GLU A 145 3.73 -21.16 -5.50
CA GLU A 145 2.77 -22.04 -4.82
C GLU A 145 3.04 -23.52 -5.04
N HIS A 146 3.41 -23.91 -6.27
CA HIS A 146 3.76 -25.28 -6.60
C HIS A 146 5.00 -25.76 -5.83
N TYR A 147 6.10 -25.00 -5.91
CA TYR A 147 7.37 -25.42 -5.32
C TYR A 147 7.40 -25.27 -3.80
N THR A 148 6.69 -24.31 -3.22
CA THR A 148 6.58 -24.25 -1.74
C THR A 148 5.91 -25.52 -1.17
N TYR A 149 4.90 -26.06 -1.85
CA TYR A 149 4.29 -27.34 -1.45
C TYR A 149 5.26 -28.52 -1.65
N ALA A 150 5.88 -28.63 -2.83
CA ALA A 150 6.81 -29.71 -3.12
C ALA A 150 8.01 -29.75 -2.15
N VAL A 151 8.53 -28.58 -1.78
CA VAL A 151 9.59 -28.42 -0.77
C VAL A 151 9.10 -28.92 0.59
N LEU A 152 7.93 -28.48 1.06
CA LEU A 152 7.40 -28.94 2.36
C LEU A 152 7.11 -30.45 2.42
N CYS A 153 6.74 -31.07 1.30
CA CYS A 153 6.52 -32.51 1.22
C CYS A 153 7.81 -33.33 1.06
N SER A 154 8.96 -32.69 0.89
CA SER A 154 10.24 -33.38 0.74
C SER A 154 10.61 -34.11 2.04
N PRO A 155 11.03 -35.39 1.97
CA PRO A 155 11.37 -36.18 3.15
C PRO A 155 12.67 -35.72 3.84
N VAL A 156 13.39 -34.75 3.28
CA VAL A 156 14.67 -34.25 3.80
C VAL A 156 14.44 -33.23 4.93
N LEU A 157 13.66 -33.61 5.93
CA LEU A 157 13.26 -32.79 7.09
C LEU A 157 14.42 -32.18 7.91
N PRO A 158 15.58 -32.83 8.13
CA PRO A 158 16.63 -32.28 8.99
C PRO A 158 17.22 -30.95 8.50
N THR A 159 17.19 -30.69 7.19
CA THR A 159 17.71 -29.44 6.62
C THR A 159 16.74 -28.26 6.78
N TYR A 160 15.49 -28.50 7.19
CA TYR A 160 14.48 -27.46 7.44
C TYR A 160 14.63 -26.77 8.80
N VAL A 161 15.53 -27.26 9.65
CA VAL A 161 15.79 -26.67 10.97
C VAL A 161 16.35 -25.25 10.84
N THR A 162 17.05 -24.95 9.74
CA THR A 162 17.49 -23.59 9.45
C THR A 162 16.36 -22.80 8.79
N GLU A 163 15.92 -21.70 9.42
CA GLU A 163 14.76 -20.91 9.01
C GLU A 163 14.80 -20.43 7.55
N SER A 164 16.00 -20.20 7.00
CA SER A 164 16.18 -19.67 5.64
C SER A 164 16.37 -20.74 4.56
N TYR A 165 16.66 -22.00 4.92
CA TYR A 165 16.98 -23.04 3.93
C TYR A 165 15.84 -23.28 2.91
N PRO A 166 14.57 -23.43 3.31
CA PRO A 166 13.48 -23.73 2.37
C PRO A 166 13.25 -22.57 1.39
N ILE A 167 13.42 -21.34 1.88
CA ILE A 167 13.31 -20.13 1.06
C ILE A 167 14.41 -20.13 0.00
N ASN A 168 15.65 -20.42 0.39
CA ASN A 168 16.79 -20.47 -0.52
C ASN A 168 16.65 -21.56 -1.59
N VAL A 169 16.08 -22.72 -1.23
CA VAL A 169 15.80 -23.80 -2.20
C VAL A 169 14.79 -23.34 -3.24
N VAL A 170 13.67 -22.74 -2.81
CA VAL A 170 12.66 -22.21 -3.75
C VAL A 170 13.25 -21.12 -4.63
N LEU A 171 13.98 -20.15 -4.05
CA LEU A 171 14.64 -19.09 -4.82
C LEU A 171 15.69 -19.64 -5.81
N ALA A 172 16.41 -20.69 -5.45
CA ALA A 172 17.35 -21.35 -6.34
C ALA A 172 16.63 -21.98 -7.55
N ILE A 173 15.52 -22.70 -7.31
CA ILE A 173 14.68 -23.29 -8.36
C ILE A 173 14.11 -22.20 -9.29
N LEU A 174 13.60 -21.10 -8.73
CA LEU A 174 13.11 -19.96 -9.52
C LEU A 174 14.23 -19.32 -10.34
N SER A 175 15.44 -19.21 -9.78
CA SER A 175 16.60 -18.64 -10.49
C SER A 175 17.11 -19.51 -11.63
N ALA A 176 16.86 -20.81 -11.59
CA ALA A 176 17.20 -21.73 -12.67
C ALA A 176 16.22 -21.64 -13.85
N ASN A 177 15.06 -20.99 -13.67
CA ASN A 177 13.98 -20.94 -14.66
C ASN A 177 13.48 -19.50 -14.89
N PRO A 178 14.26 -18.65 -15.61
CA PRO A 178 13.92 -17.24 -15.84
C PRO A 178 12.62 -17.02 -16.62
N SER A 179 12.17 -18.01 -17.41
CA SER A 179 10.93 -17.96 -18.21
C SER A 179 9.67 -17.76 -17.36
N TRP A 180 9.72 -18.05 -16.06
CA TRP A 180 8.59 -17.84 -15.15
C TRP A 180 8.46 -16.40 -14.65
N GLY A 181 9.40 -15.51 -15.01
CA GLY A 181 9.40 -14.10 -14.62
C GLY A 181 10.40 -13.75 -13.51
N PHE A 182 11.13 -14.73 -12.96
CA PHE A 182 12.27 -14.47 -12.06
C PHE A 182 13.55 -14.26 -12.86
N THR A 183 13.59 -13.15 -13.61
CA THR A 183 14.70 -12.81 -14.50
C THR A 183 15.93 -12.33 -13.72
N SER A 184 17.09 -12.26 -14.39
CA SER A 184 18.32 -11.71 -13.80
C SER A 184 18.14 -10.26 -13.31
N GLU A 185 17.27 -9.48 -13.96
CA GLU A 185 16.93 -8.13 -13.53
C GLU A 185 16.23 -8.13 -12.17
N VAL A 186 15.25 -9.03 -11.98
CA VAL A 186 14.54 -9.21 -10.70
C VAL A 186 15.49 -9.72 -9.61
N LYS A 187 16.43 -10.60 -9.96
CA LYS A 187 17.44 -11.14 -9.04
C LYS A 187 18.44 -10.08 -8.56
N ASN A 188 18.84 -9.18 -9.45
CA ASN A 188 19.82 -8.12 -9.15
C ASN A 188 19.18 -6.92 -8.44
N ASP A 189 17.88 -6.72 -8.59
CA ASP A 189 17.12 -5.70 -7.87
C ASP A 189 16.78 -6.19 -6.46
N LEU A 190 17.44 -5.59 -5.45
CA LEU A 190 17.25 -5.96 -4.04
C LEU A 190 15.79 -5.86 -3.60
N LYS A 191 15.05 -4.84 -4.04
CA LYS A 191 13.66 -4.62 -3.63
C LYS A 191 12.76 -5.69 -4.22
N LYS A 192 12.89 -5.98 -5.52
CA LYS A 192 12.08 -7.01 -6.19
C LYS A 192 12.39 -8.40 -5.65
N ARG A 193 13.68 -8.71 -5.43
CA ARG A 193 14.10 -9.98 -4.84
C ARG A 193 13.50 -10.16 -3.44
N GLU A 194 13.50 -9.12 -2.61
CA GLU A 194 12.90 -9.18 -1.27
C GLU A 194 11.38 -9.39 -1.34
N VAL A 195 10.68 -8.75 -2.28
CA VAL A 195 9.24 -8.98 -2.52
C VAL A 195 8.97 -10.45 -2.87
N VAL A 196 9.78 -11.07 -3.73
CA VAL A 196 9.67 -12.52 -4.03
C VAL A 196 9.97 -13.36 -2.79
N ALA A 197 11.04 -13.06 -2.06
CA ALA A 197 11.45 -13.82 -0.88
C ALA A 197 10.37 -13.76 0.23
N GLU A 198 9.79 -12.59 0.48
CA GLU A 198 8.68 -12.39 1.41
C GLU A 198 7.44 -13.18 0.97
N ARG A 199 7.14 -13.20 -0.34
CA ARG A 199 6.03 -14.00 -0.86
C ARG A 199 6.24 -15.50 -0.63
N VAL A 200 7.45 -16.00 -0.89
CA VAL A 200 7.84 -17.40 -0.63
C VAL A 200 7.72 -17.72 0.86
N ARG A 201 8.22 -16.84 1.74
CA ARG A 201 8.15 -16.96 3.20
C ARG A 201 6.71 -17.09 3.69
N ASN A 202 5.83 -16.18 3.25
CA ASN A 202 4.41 -16.21 3.59
C ASN A 202 3.73 -17.48 3.10
N ARG A 203 4.00 -17.93 1.86
CA ARG A 203 3.43 -19.17 1.33
C ARG A 203 3.90 -20.42 2.05
N LEU A 204 5.17 -20.50 2.46
CA LEU A 204 5.66 -21.61 3.28
C LEU A 204 4.95 -21.66 4.63
N THR A 205 4.73 -20.50 5.28
CA THR A 205 4.01 -20.41 6.55
C THR A 205 2.55 -20.84 6.39
N ASP A 206 1.85 -20.31 5.38
CA ASP A 206 0.45 -20.67 5.07
C ASP A 206 0.30 -22.18 4.84
N ARG A 207 1.15 -22.76 3.99
CA ARG A 207 1.09 -24.19 3.65
C ARG A 207 1.42 -25.07 4.84
N ARG A 208 2.41 -24.71 5.66
CA ARG A 208 2.74 -25.44 6.89
C ARG A 208 1.56 -25.43 7.87
N SER A 209 0.89 -24.29 8.01
CA SER A 209 -0.34 -24.18 8.82
C SER A 209 -1.43 -25.10 8.27
N ALA A 210 -1.67 -25.08 6.95
CA ALA A 210 -2.66 -25.94 6.31
C ALA A 210 -2.38 -27.44 6.51
N ILE A 211 -1.12 -27.87 6.38
CA ILE A 211 -0.72 -29.28 6.60
C ILE A 211 -0.93 -29.70 8.06
N LYS A 212 -0.72 -28.81 9.02
CA LYS A 212 -0.92 -29.08 10.45
C LYS A 212 -2.41 -29.26 10.81
N HIS A 213 -3.30 -28.62 10.05
CA HIS A 213 -4.74 -28.58 10.32
C HIS A 213 -5.57 -29.47 9.39
N ALA A 214 -4.93 -30.16 8.45
CA ALA A 214 -5.54 -31.18 7.59
C ALA A 214 -5.62 -32.53 8.32
#